data_AF-A0A2S9AHL4-F1
#
_entry.id   AF-A0A2S9AHL4-F1
#
_cell.length_a   1.000
_cell.length_b   1.000
_cell.length_c   1.000
_cell.angle_alpha   90.00
_cell.angle_beta   90.00
_cell.angle_gamma   90.00
#
_symmetry.space_group_name_H-M   'P 1'
#
loop_
_entity.id
_entity.type
_entity.pdbx_description
1 polymer ?
#
loop_
_entity_poly.entity_id
_entity_poly.type
_entity_poly.pdbx_seq_one_letter_code
_entity_poly.pdbx_strand_id
1 'polypeptide(L)'
;MLWLGLALIVAAAAMVGFSGGAAGPLWSGAFIALFALTALAVAARRPFVEGRARPVDASTLTRGRVSSPDARVHFVPERRPGIVTLLLCVLWALVLMAATVVAIRIGLTGRPEAFLGVAVLAATAALFAYAAVRAGITQYRSDSFGRRPIGLGMGPDGVLLMRATETLYVPWSAIRRVEPDLTEQRRGMDGLPLIRLRVDPRRVTASDGMRAPETVTVAPAMLKTHPQVVWSALRGFHDSPSTRAALGTPTGQRLFDEWCASAPAD
;
A
#
# COMPACT_ATOMS: atom_id res chain seq x y z
N MET A 1 -0.03 6.74 5.80
CA MET A 1 1.31 7.03 6.38
C MET A 1 1.39 8.44 6.98
N LEU A 2 0.66 9.43 6.45
CA LEU A 2 0.54 10.78 6.99
C LEU A 2 0.17 10.85 8.49
N TRP A 3 -0.78 10.03 8.93
CA TRP A 3 -1.18 9.93 10.35
C TRP A 3 -0.12 9.31 11.27
N LEU A 4 0.73 8.43 10.73
CA LEU A 4 1.86 7.92 11.50
C LEU A 4 2.85 9.06 11.72
N GLY A 5 3.20 9.82 10.67
CA GLY A 5 4.01 11.02 10.78
C GLY A 5 3.44 12.06 11.76
N LEU A 6 2.13 12.34 11.69
CA LEU A 6 1.46 13.26 12.62
C LEU A 6 1.48 12.75 14.06
N ALA A 7 1.20 11.47 14.28
CA ALA A 7 1.27 10.85 15.61
C ALA A 7 2.70 10.89 16.17
N LEU A 8 3.72 10.72 15.31
CA LEU A 8 5.12 10.86 15.69
C LEU A 8 5.47 12.32 16.03
N ILE A 9 4.95 13.29 15.29
CA ILE A 9 5.20 14.71 15.57
C ILE A 9 4.52 15.12 16.89
N VAL A 10 3.28 14.70 17.13
CA VAL A 10 2.55 14.97 18.37
C VAL A 10 3.23 14.28 19.56
N ALA A 11 3.69 13.04 19.40
CA ALA A 11 4.43 12.33 20.43
C ALA A 11 5.78 13.02 20.73
N ALA A 12 6.52 13.46 19.71
CA ALA A 12 7.77 14.21 19.88
C ALA A 12 7.54 15.55 20.60
N ALA A 13 6.49 16.29 20.23
CA ALA A 13 6.13 17.56 20.88
C ALA A 13 5.72 17.35 22.34
N ALA A 14 4.94 16.31 22.63
CA ALA A 14 4.61 15.92 24.00
C ALA A 14 5.88 15.57 24.80
N MET A 15 6.81 14.81 24.21
CA MET A 15 8.07 14.41 24.83
C MET A 15 9.01 15.60 25.13
N VAL A 16 9.04 16.63 24.29
CA VAL A 16 9.79 17.88 24.56
C VAL A 16 9.28 18.58 25.82
N GLY A 17 7.98 18.58 26.06
CA GLY A 17 7.37 19.15 27.27
C GLY A 17 7.80 18.47 28.58
N PHE A 18 8.27 17.23 28.51
CA PHE A 18 8.75 16.45 29.67
C PHE A 18 10.28 16.47 29.85
N SER A 19 11.01 17.21 29.00
CA SER A 19 12.48 17.21 28.97
C SER A 19 13.16 18.01 30.09
N GLY A 20 12.42 18.85 30.82
CA GLY A 20 12.97 19.73 31.88
C GLY A 20 13.28 19.06 33.23
N GLY A 21 12.86 17.80 33.43
CA GLY A 21 13.01 17.06 34.70
C GLY A 21 14.07 15.96 34.66
N ALA A 22 14.14 15.14 35.72
CA ALA A 22 15.11 14.05 35.88
C ALA A 22 15.02 12.93 34.81
N ALA A 23 13.95 12.94 34.01
CA ALA A 23 13.75 12.09 32.83
C ALA A 23 14.37 12.67 31.54
N GLY A 24 14.91 13.89 31.56
CA GLY A 24 15.55 14.57 30.43
C GLY A 24 16.60 13.76 29.66
N PRO A 25 17.42 12.89 30.30
CA PRO A 25 18.34 12.01 29.57
C PRO A 25 17.63 10.95 28.72
N LEU A 26 16.45 10.45 29.15
CA LEU A 26 15.63 9.51 28.36
C LEU A 26 14.98 10.20 27.17
N TRP A 27 14.73 11.49 27.30
CA TRP A 27 14.15 12.38 26.27
C TRP A 27 15.22 13.21 25.56
N SER A 28 16.46 12.70 25.49
CA SER A 28 17.58 13.41 24.88
C SER A 28 17.23 13.88 23.46
N GLY A 29 17.80 15.02 23.05
CA GLY A 29 17.64 15.54 21.69
C GLY A 29 18.00 14.52 20.61
N ALA A 30 18.85 13.53 20.91
CA ALA A 30 19.17 12.41 20.02
C ALA A 30 17.99 11.46 19.79
N PHE A 31 17.16 11.18 20.79
CA PHE A 31 15.98 10.33 20.66
C PHE A 31 14.90 11.03 19.83
N ILE A 32 14.66 12.31 20.12
CA ILE A 32 13.74 13.16 19.36
C ILE A 32 14.24 13.35 17.93
N ALA A 33 15.54 13.56 17.72
CA ALA A 33 16.13 13.69 16.39
C ALA A 33 16.04 12.37 15.60
N LEU A 34 16.29 11.22 16.22
CA LEU A 34 16.14 9.91 15.57
C LEU A 34 14.68 9.66 15.18
N PHE A 35 13.74 10.03 16.05
CA PHE A 35 12.30 9.93 15.79
C PHE A 35 11.86 10.86 14.66
N ALA A 36 12.30 12.12 14.68
CA ALA A 36 12.05 13.11 13.65
C ALA A 36 12.68 12.70 12.32
N LEU A 37 13.91 12.17 12.31
CA LEU A 37 14.57 11.63 11.13
C LEU A 37 13.83 10.40 10.58
N THR A 38 13.30 9.54 11.44
CA THR A 38 12.52 8.38 10.98
C THR A 38 11.16 8.82 10.45
N ALA A 39 10.48 9.76 11.11
CA ALA A 39 9.24 10.36 10.63
C ALA A 39 9.45 11.07 9.29
N LEU A 40 10.56 11.80 9.14
CA LEU A 40 10.97 12.45 7.90
C LEU A 40 11.31 11.42 6.82
N ALA A 41 12.03 10.34 7.14
CA ALA A 41 12.33 9.27 6.20
C ALA A 41 11.07 8.49 5.75
N VAL A 42 10.07 8.36 6.64
CA VAL A 42 8.77 7.75 6.32
C VAL A 42 7.88 8.72 5.54
N ALA A 43 7.92 10.02 5.83
CA ALA A 43 7.18 11.05 5.11
C ALA A 43 7.79 11.36 3.74
N ALA A 44 9.12 11.33 3.62
CA ALA A 44 9.86 11.51 2.37
C ALA A 44 9.81 10.28 1.45
N ARG A 45 9.26 9.15 1.93
CA ARG A 45 8.93 8.05 1.02
C ARG A 45 7.81 8.52 0.11
N ARG A 46 8.15 8.68 -1.17
CA ARG A 46 7.17 8.89 -2.23
C ARG A 46 6.07 7.82 -2.11
N PRO A 47 4.78 8.22 -2.00
CA PRO A 47 3.70 7.26 -1.83
C PRO A 47 3.58 6.38 -3.08
N PHE A 48 3.99 6.86 -4.25
CA PHE A 48 4.17 6.05 -5.45
C PHE A 48 5.65 5.96 -5.80
N VAL A 49 6.15 4.73 -5.93
CA VAL A 49 7.47 4.48 -6.52
C VAL A 49 7.31 4.63 -8.03
N GLU A 50 8.39 4.79 -8.80
CA GLU A 50 8.41 4.55 -10.26
C GLU A 50 8.13 3.07 -10.61
N GLY A 51 7.13 2.44 -9.99
CA GLY A 51 6.59 1.17 -10.41
C GLY A 51 5.80 1.40 -11.69
N ARG A 52 6.50 1.31 -12.82
CA ARG A 52 5.89 1.35 -14.15
C ARG A 52 5.11 0.06 -14.37
N ALA A 53 4.01 0.13 -15.12
CA ALA A 53 3.44 -1.07 -15.71
C ALA A 53 4.55 -1.76 -16.52
N ARG A 54 4.71 -3.08 -16.42
CA ARG A 54 5.73 -3.82 -17.16
C ARG A 54 5.08 -4.86 -18.04
N PRO A 55 5.57 -5.08 -19.28
CA PRO A 55 5.07 -6.17 -20.09
C PRO A 55 5.55 -7.48 -19.46
N VAL A 56 4.60 -8.35 -19.14
CA VAL A 56 4.84 -9.66 -18.54
C VAL A 56 4.02 -10.69 -19.33
N ASP A 57 4.59 -11.87 -19.55
CA ASP A 57 3.87 -12.96 -20.21
C ASP A 57 2.70 -13.40 -19.32
N ALA A 58 1.49 -13.42 -19.88
CA ALA A 58 0.28 -13.66 -19.09
C ALA A 58 0.30 -15.04 -18.43
N SER A 59 0.93 -16.04 -19.09
CA SER A 59 1.13 -17.40 -18.57
C SER A 59 1.92 -17.46 -17.26
N THR A 60 2.76 -16.44 -16.98
CA THR A 60 3.48 -16.34 -15.70
C THR A 60 2.58 -15.83 -14.58
N LEU A 61 1.51 -15.12 -14.92
CA LEU A 61 0.51 -14.55 -14.01
C LEU A 61 -0.66 -15.52 -13.80
N THR A 62 -1.04 -16.25 -14.84
CA THR A 62 -2.14 -17.21 -14.85
C THR A 62 -1.63 -18.65 -14.84
N ARG A 63 -1.90 -19.39 -13.78
CA ARG A 63 -1.84 -20.87 -13.79
C ARG A 63 -3.21 -21.45 -13.45
N GLY A 64 -3.60 -22.58 -14.03
CA GLY A 64 -4.87 -23.27 -13.71
C GLY A 64 -6.10 -22.72 -14.45
N ARG A 65 -7.28 -22.71 -13.79
CA ARG A 65 -8.63 -22.54 -14.41
C ARG A 65 -8.92 -21.19 -15.07
N VAL A 66 -8.10 -20.16 -14.84
CA VAL A 66 -8.26 -18.84 -15.48
C VAL A 66 -7.06 -18.65 -16.39
N SER A 67 -7.26 -18.79 -17.69
CA SER A 67 -6.28 -18.45 -18.72
C SER A 67 -6.62 -17.07 -19.28
N SER A 68 -5.63 -16.19 -19.35
CA SER A 68 -5.74 -15.00 -20.19
C SER A 68 -5.64 -15.45 -21.66
N PRO A 69 -6.49 -14.96 -22.58
CA PRO A 69 -6.27 -15.13 -24.02
C PRO A 69 -5.07 -14.31 -24.49
N ASP A 70 -4.72 -13.23 -23.76
CA ASP A 70 -3.57 -12.39 -24.07
C ASP A 70 -2.25 -13.13 -23.83
N ALA A 71 -1.31 -13.09 -24.78
CA ALA A 71 0.04 -13.64 -24.59
C ALA A 71 0.88 -12.78 -23.63
N ARG A 72 0.71 -11.46 -23.70
CA ARG A 72 1.42 -10.46 -22.88
C ARG A 72 0.47 -9.43 -22.34
N VAL A 73 0.69 -9.03 -21.09
CA VAL A 73 -0.10 -7.99 -20.43
C VAL A 73 0.83 -6.98 -19.76
N HIS A 74 0.38 -5.73 -19.69
CA HIS A 74 1.01 -4.70 -18.87
C HIS A 74 0.60 -4.92 -17.42
N PHE A 75 1.53 -5.40 -16.61
CA PHE A 75 1.32 -5.72 -15.21
C PHE A 75 1.75 -4.57 -14.30
N VAL A 76 0.81 -4.13 -13.48
CA VAL A 76 1.00 -3.18 -12.39
C VAL A 76 0.95 -3.93 -11.07
N PRO A 77 2.10 -4.12 -10.38
CA PRO A 77 2.14 -4.85 -9.13
C PRO A 77 1.49 -4.07 -7.97
N GLU A 78 0.98 -4.83 -7.00
CA GLU A 78 0.55 -4.28 -5.71
C GLU A 78 1.76 -3.71 -4.94
N ARG A 79 1.52 -2.59 -4.25
CA ARG A 79 2.42 -1.93 -3.32
C ARG A 79 2.48 -2.76 -2.05
N ARG A 80 3.58 -3.50 -1.91
CA ARG A 80 3.89 -4.18 -0.65
C ARG A 80 4.32 -3.14 0.40
N PRO A 81 3.87 -3.25 1.67
CA PRO A 81 4.57 -2.56 2.75
C PRO A 81 6.02 -3.03 2.70
N GLY A 82 6.94 -2.13 2.35
CA GLY A 82 8.33 -2.51 2.17
C GLY A 82 8.91 -3.08 3.46
N ILE A 83 9.72 -4.13 3.36
CA ILE A 83 10.35 -4.81 4.51
C ILE A 83 11.05 -3.83 5.47
N VAL A 84 11.58 -2.74 4.93
CA VAL A 84 12.20 -1.66 5.70
C VAL A 84 11.21 -0.96 6.64
N THR A 85 9.97 -0.72 6.23
CA THR A 85 8.95 -0.13 7.12
C THR A 85 8.59 -1.09 8.24
N LEU A 86 8.48 -2.38 7.93
CA LEU A 86 8.25 -3.41 8.95
C LEU A 86 9.41 -3.45 9.95
N LEU A 87 10.66 -3.49 9.47
CA LEU A 87 11.87 -3.47 10.30
C LEU A 87 11.95 -2.22 11.17
N LEU A 88 11.63 -1.03 10.63
CA LEU A 88 11.56 0.21 11.39
C LEU A 88 10.50 0.16 12.49
N CYS A 89 9.30 -0.37 12.20
CA CYS A 89 8.26 -0.51 13.22
C CYS A 89 8.67 -1.48 14.34
N VAL A 90 9.30 -2.60 13.99
CA VAL A 90 9.82 -3.57 14.98
C VAL A 90 10.92 -2.93 15.83
N LEU A 91 11.88 -2.25 15.20
CA LEU A 91 12.97 -1.57 15.90
C LEU A 91 12.43 -0.52 16.89
N TRP A 92 11.49 0.31 16.46
CA TRP A 92 10.88 1.32 17.34
C TRP A 92 10.08 0.71 18.49
N ALA A 93 9.34 -0.39 18.24
CA ALA A 93 8.65 -1.10 19.31
C ALA A 93 9.65 -1.61 20.38
N LEU A 94 10.78 -2.18 19.96
CA LEU A 94 11.82 -2.67 20.88
C LEU A 94 12.49 -1.54 21.66
N VAL A 95 12.86 -0.45 20.97
CA VAL A 95 13.50 0.72 21.59
C VAL A 95 12.58 1.37 22.63
N LEU A 96 11.30 1.55 22.31
CA LEU A 96 10.32 2.15 23.24
C LEU A 96 10.00 1.22 24.41
N MET A 97 9.95 -0.10 24.20
CA MET A 97 9.83 -1.08 25.29
C MET A 97 11.03 -1.03 26.24
N ALA A 98 12.25 -0.99 25.71
CA ALA A 98 13.46 -0.85 26.53
C ALA A 98 13.46 0.46 27.32
N ALA A 99 13.08 1.58 26.70
CA ALA A 99 12.93 2.87 27.37
C ALA A 99 11.88 2.82 28.49
N THR A 100 10.76 2.11 28.27
CA THR A 100 9.71 1.91 29.29
C THR A 100 10.27 1.17 30.52
N VAL A 101 11.04 0.10 30.32
CA VAL A 101 11.67 -0.67 31.42
C VAL A 101 12.66 0.21 32.21
N VAL A 102 13.46 1.03 31.53
CA VAL A 102 14.39 1.95 32.17
C VAL A 102 13.65 3.02 32.97
N ALA A 103 12.56 3.59 32.43
CA ALA A 103 11.74 4.57 33.12
C ALA A 103 11.10 3.99 34.40
N ILE A 104 10.63 2.73 34.36
CA ILE A 104 10.13 2.02 35.54
C ILE A 104 11.23 1.88 36.60
N ARG A 105 12.44 1.44 36.21
CA ARG A 105 13.58 1.32 37.15
C ARG A 105 13.91 2.65 37.81
N ILE A 106 13.96 3.74 37.04
CA ILE A 106 14.23 5.08 37.55
C ILE A 106 13.11 5.53 38.53
N GLY A 107 11.85 5.26 38.18
CA GLY A 107 10.70 5.51 39.06
C GLY A 107 10.83 4.80 40.41
N LEU A 108 11.20 3.53 40.39
CA LEU A 108 11.42 2.70 41.59
C LEU A 108 12.60 3.16 42.45
N THR A 109 13.62 3.82 41.85
CA THR A 109 14.77 4.39 42.57
C THR A 109 14.50 5.74 43.23
N GLY A 110 13.22 6.15 43.37
CA GLY A 110 12.81 7.35 44.10
C GLY A 110 12.57 8.59 43.25
N ARG A 111 12.39 8.43 41.93
CA ARG A 111 12.07 9.52 41.01
C ARG A 111 10.70 9.29 40.35
N PRO A 112 9.59 9.51 41.07
CA PRO A 112 8.25 9.14 40.62
C PRO A 112 7.81 9.86 39.32
N GLU A 113 8.41 11.00 39.00
CA GLU A 113 8.20 11.73 37.74
C GLU A 113 8.46 10.87 36.49
N ALA A 114 9.33 9.86 36.58
CA ALA A 114 9.61 8.93 35.49
C ALA A 114 8.38 8.09 35.10
N PHE A 115 7.43 7.88 36.02
CA PHE A 115 6.20 7.13 35.73
C PHE A 115 5.25 7.86 34.77
N LEU A 116 5.32 9.20 34.68
CA LEU A 116 4.52 9.98 33.72
C LEU A 116 4.88 9.63 32.27
N GLY A 117 6.16 9.32 32.01
CA GLY A 117 6.64 8.91 30.68
C GLY A 117 6.30 7.46 30.32
N VAL A 118 6.08 6.58 31.31
CA VAL A 118 5.83 5.14 31.10
C VAL A 118 4.57 4.91 30.29
N ALA A 119 3.47 5.61 30.61
CA ALA A 119 2.21 5.44 29.88
C ALA A 119 2.34 5.83 28.40
N VAL A 120 3.03 6.94 28.10
CA VAL A 120 3.25 7.42 26.74
C VAL A 120 4.17 6.48 25.96
N LEU A 121 5.28 6.04 26.57
CA LEU A 121 6.21 5.10 25.95
C LEU A 121 5.55 3.75 25.66
N ALA A 122 4.82 3.20 26.62
CA ALA A 122 4.13 1.92 26.49
C ALA A 122 3.04 1.98 25.41
N ALA A 123 2.22 3.04 25.39
CA ALA A 123 1.20 3.22 24.37
C ALA A 123 1.80 3.36 22.97
N THR A 124 2.90 4.11 22.84
CA THR A 124 3.60 4.30 21.55
C THR A 124 4.26 3.00 21.09
N ALA A 125 4.88 2.24 22.00
CA ALA A 125 5.45 0.93 21.72
C ALA A 125 4.39 -0.06 21.23
N ALA A 126 3.23 -0.09 21.89
CA ALA A 126 2.10 -0.93 21.50
C ALA A 126 1.57 -0.58 20.11
N LEU A 127 1.51 0.71 19.77
CA LEU A 127 1.11 1.16 18.43
C LEU A 127 2.09 0.66 17.35
N PHE A 128 3.39 0.76 17.59
CA PHE A 128 4.42 0.27 16.66
C PHE A 128 4.42 -1.25 16.55
N ALA A 129 4.24 -1.98 17.66
CA ALA A 129 4.11 -3.43 17.65
C ALA A 129 2.87 -3.86 16.86
N TYR A 130 1.72 -3.22 17.08
CA TYR A 130 0.50 -3.46 16.31
C TYR A 130 0.72 -3.19 14.81
N ALA A 131 1.35 -2.07 14.46
CA ALA A 131 1.66 -1.73 13.07
C ALA A 131 2.61 -2.76 12.43
N ALA A 132 3.62 -3.24 13.16
CA ALA A 132 4.54 -4.27 12.71
C ALA A 132 3.85 -5.62 12.51
N VAL A 133 3.01 -6.05 13.46
CA VAL A 133 2.23 -7.29 13.34
C VAL A 133 1.28 -7.21 12.16
N ARG A 134 0.54 -6.10 11.99
CA ARG A 134 -0.37 -5.91 10.86
C ARG A 134 0.37 -5.89 9.52
N ALA A 135 1.49 -5.17 9.44
CA ALA A 135 2.34 -5.15 8.26
C ALA A 135 2.91 -6.56 7.97
N GLY A 136 3.32 -7.29 9.01
CA GLY A 136 3.88 -8.64 8.91
C GLY A 136 2.84 -9.66 8.47
N ILE A 137 1.61 -9.60 8.98
CA ILE A 137 0.50 -10.44 8.49
C ILE A 137 0.20 -10.13 7.03
N THR A 138 0.19 -8.84 6.67
CA THR A 138 -0.04 -8.42 5.27
C THR A 138 1.08 -8.96 4.38
N GLN A 139 2.34 -8.79 4.79
CA GLN A 139 3.50 -9.27 4.05
C GLN A 139 3.54 -10.81 3.98
N TYR A 140 3.28 -11.52 5.07
CA TYR A 140 3.26 -12.99 5.13
C TYR A 140 2.16 -13.59 4.24
N ARG A 141 0.98 -12.97 4.22
CA ARG A 141 -0.09 -13.32 3.26
C ARG A 141 0.33 -13.09 1.81
N SER A 142 1.21 -12.11 1.56
CA SER A 142 1.75 -11.77 0.23
C SER A 142 3.01 -12.55 -0.18
N ASP A 143 3.83 -13.03 0.77
CA ASP A 143 5.17 -13.61 0.56
C ASP A 143 5.25 -15.11 0.89
N SER A 144 4.14 -15.80 1.16
CA SER A 144 4.14 -17.27 1.27
C SER A 144 4.66 -17.87 -0.05
N PHE A 145 5.85 -18.49 0.01
CA PHE A 145 6.61 -19.06 -1.10
C PHE A 145 5.72 -19.85 -2.06
N GLY A 146 5.70 -19.46 -3.35
CA GLY A 146 4.96 -20.14 -4.42
C GLY A 146 3.63 -19.50 -4.86
N ARG A 147 3.19 -18.38 -4.25
CA ARG A 147 1.95 -17.67 -4.64
C ARG A 147 2.16 -16.58 -5.70
N ARG A 148 1.11 -16.37 -6.52
CA ARG A 148 1.08 -15.49 -7.70
C ARG A 148 1.33 -14.02 -7.35
N PRO A 149 1.94 -13.23 -8.24
CA PRO A 149 2.04 -11.79 -8.04
C PRO A 149 0.64 -11.15 -7.98
N ILE A 150 0.41 -10.33 -6.95
CA ILE A 150 -0.85 -9.60 -6.75
C ILE A 150 -0.74 -8.26 -7.48
N GLY A 151 -1.81 -7.83 -8.16
CA GLY A 151 -1.83 -6.60 -8.93
C GLY A 151 -2.87 -6.58 -10.03
N LEU A 152 -2.64 -5.70 -11.00
CA LEU A 152 -3.51 -5.46 -12.15
C LEU A 152 -2.74 -5.73 -13.45
N GLY A 153 -3.20 -6.68 -14.26
CA GLY A 153 -2.73 -6.91 -15.63
C GLY A 153 -3.69 -6.29 -16.63
N MET A 154 -3.19 -5.61 -17.65
CA MET A 154 -3.99 -5.06 -18.75
C MET A 154 -3.48 -5.62 -20.08
N GLY A 155 -4.31 -6.38 -20.77
CA GLY A 155 -4.02 -6.97 -22.09
C GLY A 155 -4.99 -6.49 -23.16
N PRO A 156 -4.71 -6.76 -24.45
CA PRO A 156 -5.60 -6.41 -25.55
C PRO A 156 -7.05 -6.89 -25.40
N ASP A 157 -7.26 -8.09 -24.86
CA ASP A 157 -8.57 -8.72 -24.77
C ASP A 157 -9.27 -8.47 -23.42
N GLY A 158 -8.52 -8.19 -22.36
CA GLY A 158 -9.12 -7.86 -21.07
C GLY A 158 -8.19 -7.41 -19.97
N VAL A 159 -8.74 -7.41 -18.76
CA VAL A 159 -8.07 -7.02 -17.53
C VAL A 159 -7.98 -8.22 -16.60
N LEU A 160 -6.79 -8.46 -16.05
CA LEU A 160 -6.55 -9.43 -14.99
C LEU A 160 -6.45 -8.73 -13.65
N LEU A 161 -7.31 -9.10 -12.71
CA LEU A 161 -7.15 -8.72 -11.31
C LEU A 161 -6.63 -9.92 -10.53
N MET A 162 -5.38 -9.84 -10.10
CA MET A 162 -4.79 -10.84 -9.20
C MET A 162 -4.94 -10.32 -7.79
N ARG A 163 -5.74 -11.01 -6.97
CA ARG A 163 -5.97 -10.73 -5.55
C ARG A 163 -5.41 -11.86 -4.69
N ALA A 164 -5.30 -11.62 -3.39
CA ALA A 164 -4.79 -12.63 -2.46
C ALA A 164 -5.61 -13.94 -2.44
N THR A 165 -6.93 -13.83 -2.65
CA THR A 165 -7.87 -14.96 -2.57
C THR A 165 -8.36 -15.46 -3.91
N GLU A 166 -8.28 -14.64 -4.97
CA GLU A 166 -8.86 -14.94 -6.28
C GLU A 166 -8.09 -14.27 -7.43
N THR A 167 -8.15 -14.87 -8.62
CA THR A 167 -7.77 -14.23 -9.88
C THR A 167 -9.02 -14.08 -10.73
N LEU A 168 -9.30 -12.85 -11.16
CA LEU A 168 -10.43 -12.50 -12.01
C LEU A 168 -9.90 -12.10 -13.38
N TYR A 169 -10.38 -12.73 -14.44
CA TYR A 169 -10.22 -12.25 -15.80
C TYR A 169 -11.52 -11.58 -16.26
N VAL A 170 -11.42 -10.30 -16.61
CA VAL A 170 -12.53 -9.46 -17.03
C VAL A 170 -12.26 -9.05 -18.48
N PRO A 171 -12.93 -9.68 -19.48
CA PRO A 171 -12.83 -9.22 -20.86
C PRO A 171 -13.28 -7.77 -20.99
N TRP A 172 -12.67 -6.99 -21.88
CA TRP A 172 -13.14 -5.61 -22.12
C TRP A 172 -14.61 -5.57 -22.54
N SER A 173 -15.07 -6.59 -23.27
CA SER A 173 -16.46 -6.75 -23.70
C SER A 173 -17.44 -7.09 -22.57
N ALA A 174 -16.94 -7.44 -21.38
CA ALA A 174 -17.72 -7.64 -20.18
C ALA A 174 -17.86 -6.34 -19.38
N ILE A 175 -16.94 -5.38 -19.53
CA ILE A 175 -16.99 -4.10 -18.82
C ILE A 175 -18.02 -3.20 -19.50
N ARG A 176 -19.07 -2.86 -18.76
CA ARG A 176 -20.12 -1.94 -19.20
C ARG A 176 -19.79 -0.49 -18.88
N ARG A 177 -19.08 -0.27 -17.76
CA ARG A 177 -18.71 1.06 -17.31
C ARG A 177 -17.51 1.05 -16.37
N VAL A 178 -16.69 2.08 -16.47
CA VAL A 178 -15.58 2.39 -15.56
C VAL A 178 -15.93 3.68 -14.82
N GLU A 179 -16.27 3.57 -13.54
CA GLU A 179 -16.73 4.70 -12.70
C GLU A 179 -15.74 4.96 -11.56
N PRO A 180 -15.49 6.23 -11.21
CA PRO A 180 -14.80 6.54 -9.98
C PRO A 180 -15.81 6.38 -8.83
N ASP A 181 -15.40 5.66 -7.80
CA ASP A 181 -16.18 5.55 -6.58
C ASP A 181 -15.76 6.65 -5.60
N LEU A 182 -16.64 7.64 -5.50
CA LEU A 182 -16.53 8.76 -4.56
C LEU A 182 -17.35 8.50 -3.28
N THR A 183 -18.09 7.39 -3.22
CA THR A 183 -19.04 7.10 -2.14
C THR A 183 -18.38 6.42 -0.94
N GLU A 184 -17.33 5.64 -1.17
CA GLU A 184 -16.49 5.11 -0.09
C GLU A 184 -15.28 6.01 0.16
N GLN A 185 -15.42 6.99 1.06
CA GLN A 185 -14.27 7.58 1.74
C GLN A 185 -13.64 6.51 2.64
N ARG A 186 -12.71 5.73 2.09
CA ARG A 186 -11.91 4.80 2.89
C ARG A 186 -11.06 5.63 3.85
N ARG A 187 -11.38 5.59 5.15
CA ARG A 187 -10.62 6.26 6.22
C ARG A 187 -9.11 6.04 6.01
N GLY A 188 -8.38 7.11 5.69
CA GLY A 188 -6.92 7.09 5.52
C GLY A 188 -6.40 7.03 4.07
N MET A 189 -7.28 7.12 3.06
CA MET A 189 -6.90 7.36 1.65
C MET A 189 -7.62 8.62 1.14
N ASP A 190 -7.34 9.75 1.77
CA ASP A 190 -7.92 11.03 1.37
C ASP A 190 -7.52 11.35 -0.09
N GLY A 191 -8.50 11.41 -0.98
CA GLY A 191 -8.36 11.96 -2.34
C GLY A 191 -8.23 10.99 -3.52
N LEU A 192 -8.13 9.67 -3.30
CA LEU A 192 -7.87 8.72 -4.39
C LEU A 192 -9.01 7.70 -4.53
N PRO A 193 -9.98 7.92 -5.45
CA PRO A 193 -11.19 7.10 -5.54
C PRO A 193 -10.86 5.65 -5.89
N LEU A 194 -11.63 4.71 -5.32
CA LEU A 194 -11.68 3.35 -5.85
C LEU A 194 -12.22 3.41 -7.28
N ILE A 195 -11.83 2.47 -8.13
CA ILE A 195 -12.36 2.37 -9.50
C ILE A 195 -13.35 1.21 -9.51
N ARG A 196 -14.62 1.50 -9.78
CA ARG A 196 -15.67 0.49 -9.94
C ARG A 196 -15.79 0.13 -11.41
N LEU A 197 -15.55 -1.14 -11.71
CA LEU A 197 -15.85 -1.73 -13.01
C LEU A 197 -17.22 -2.38 -12.92
N ARG A 198 -18.21 -1.83 -13.60
CA ARG A 198 -19.51 -2.51 -13.77
C ARG A 198 -19.35 -3.53 -14.87
N VAL A 199 -19.56 -4.79 -14.54
CA VAL A 199 -19.28 -5.92 -15.44
C VAL A 199 -20.52 -6.77 -15.66
N ASP A 200 -20.58 -7.43 -16.82
CA ASP A 200 -21.49 -8.54 -17.04
C ASP A 200 -20.90 -9.80 -16.38
N PRO A 201 -21.46 -10.27 -15.24
CA PRO A 201 -20.87 -11.35 -14.46
C PRO A 201 -20.84 -12.68 -15.21
N ARG A 202 -21.65 -12.84 -16.27
CA ARG A 202 -21.68 -14.06 -17.10
C ARG A 202 -20.46 -14.21 -17.99
N ARG A 203 -19.74 -13.12 -18.23
CA ARG A 203 -18.56 -13.06 -19.11
C ARG A 203 -17.25 -12.98 -18.34
N VAL A 204 -17.29 -12.94 -17.02
CA VAL A 204 -16.10 -12.82 -16.17
C VAL A 204 -15.72 -14.21 -15.66
N THR A 205 -14.43 -14.51 -15.71
CA THR A 205 -13.89 -15.80 -15.27
C THR A 205 -13.16 -15.61 -13.93
N ALA A 206 -13.63 -16.28 -12.88
CA ALA A 206 -13.01 -16.29 -11.56
C ALA A 206 -12.31 -17.63 -11.27
N SER A 207 -11.15 -17.58 -10.61
CA SER A 207 -10.34 -18.78 -10.36
C SER A 207 -10.90 -19.75 -9.32
N ASP A 208 -11.72 -19.23 -8.41
CA ASP A 208 -12.37 -19.99 -7.35
C ASP A 208 -13.68 -20.67 -7.80
N GLY A 209 -14.11 -20.44 -9.05
CA GLY A 209 -15.37 -20.94 -9.58
C GLY A 209 -16.61 -20.20 -9.05
N MET A 210 -16.42 -19.13 -8.27
CA MET A 210 -17.52 -18.27 -7.82
C MET A 210 -18.01 -17.39 -8.96
N ARG A 211 -19.30 -17.02 -8.91
CA ARG A 211 -19.84 -16.02 -9.84
C ARG A 211 -19.19 -14.68 -9.54
N ALA A 212 -18.67 -14.04 -10.57
CA ALA A 212 -18.16 -12.69 -10.46
C ALA A 212 -19.28 -11.74 -9.98
N PRO A 213 -18.96 -10.76 -9.12
CA PRO A 213 -19.91 -9.73 -8.76
C PRO A 213 -20.23 -8.83 -9.96
N GLU A 214 -21.41 -8.19 -9.96
CA GLU A 214 -21.77 -7.18 -10.98
C GLU A 214 -20.85 -5.95 -10.96
N THR A 215 -20.19 -5.71 -9.82
CA THR A 215 -19.22 -4.64 -9.66
C THR A 215 -17.89 -5.20 -9.16
N VAL A 216 -16.84 -4.97 -9.94
CA VAL A 216 -15.46 -5.34 -9.59
C VAL A 216 -14.70 -4.08 -9.21
N THR A 217 -14.23 -4.00 -7.97
CA THR A 217 -13.47 -2.86 -7.47
C THR A 217 -11.97 -3.03 -7.70
N VAL A 218 -11.34 -2.02 -8.29
CA VAL A 218 -9.88 -1.84 -8.33
C VAL A 218 -9.53 -0.80 -7.27
N ALA A 219 -8.50 -1.08 -6.47
CA ALA A 219 -7.98 -0.15 -5.46
C ALA A 219 -6.63 0.40 -5.93
N PRO A 220 -6.57 1.52 -6.67
CA PRO A 220 -5.33 1.98 -7.30
C PRO A 220 -4.27 2.41 -6.27
N ALA A 221 -4.70 2.90 -5.11
CA ALA A 221 -3.80 3.25 -4.00
C ALA A 221 -3.03 2.04 -3.43
N MET A 222 -3.49 0.81 -3.71
CA MET A 222 -2.77 -0.41 -3.38
C MET A 222 -1.77 -0.80 -4.46
N LEU A 223 -1.69 -0.11 -5.59
CA LEU A 223 -0.76 -0.42 -6.68
C LEU A 223 0.51 0.43 -6.58
N LYS A 224 1.60 -0.02 -7.22
CA LYS A 224 2.86 0.74 -7.23
C LYS A 224 2.84 1.99 -8.11
N THR A 225 1.85 2.12 -8.99
CA THR A 225 1.70 3.26 -9.91
C THR A 225 0.71 4.29 -9.34
N HIS A 226 0.85 5.56 -9.72
CA HIS A 226 -0.07 6.62 -9.36
C HIS A 226 -1.52 6.29 -9.81
N PRO A 227 -2.55 6.48 -8.96
CA PRO A 227 -3.94 6.13 -9.25
C PRO A 227 -4.51 6.72 -10.53
N GLN A 228 -4.11 7.96 -10.87
CA GLN A 228 -4.54 8.62 -12.10
C GLN A 228 -4.08 7.84 -13.34
N VAL A 229 -2.91 7.22 -13.33
CA VAL A 229 -2.43 6.41 -14.46
C VAL A 229 -3.31 5.17 -14.62
N VAL A 230 -3.65 4.51 -13.51
CA VAL A 230 -4.53 3.32 -13.52
C VAL A 230 -5.93 3.68 -14.02
N TRP A 231 -6.45 4.83 -13.56
CA TRP A 231 -7.73 5.38 -14.04
C TRP A 231 -7.71 5.71 -15.52
N SER A 232 -6.72 6.50 -15.96
CA SER A 232 -6.56 6.90 -17.36
C SER A 232 -6.38 5.70 -18.28
N ALA A 233 -5.63 4.67 -17.85
CA ALA A 233 -5.47 3.44 -18.61
C ALA A 233 -6.78 2.67 -18.73
N LEU A 234 -7.43 2.34 -17.60
CA LEU A 234 -8.67 1.57 -17.61
C LEU A 234 -9.77 2.27 -18.39
N ARG A 235 -9.93 3.58 -18.20
CA ARG A 235 -10.93 4.37 -18.91
C ARG A 235 -10.57 4.57 -20.38
N GLY A 236 -9.32 4.92 -20.68
CA GLY A 236 -8.85 5.18 -22.05
C GLY A 236 -8.97 3.95 -22.95
N PHE A 237 -8.55 2.78 -22.47
CA PHE A 237 -8.69 1.52 -23.21
C PHE A 237 -10.13 1.01 -23.25
N HIS A 238 -10.94 1.29 -22.22
CA HIS A 238 -12.38 1.01 -22.28
C HIS A 238 -13.05 1.83 -23.39
N ASP A 239 -12.81 3.14 -23.41
CA ASP A 239 -13.48 4.08 -24.32
C ASP A 239 -12.94 4.00 -25.76
N SER A 240 -11.70 3.54 -25.96
CA SER A 240 -11.08 3.38 -27.29
C SER A 240 -10.66 1.93 -27.57
N PRO A 241 -11.54 1.08 -28.14
CA PRO A 241 -11.20 -0.31 -28.43
C PRO A 241 -10.01 -0.50 -29.36
N SER A 242 -9.79 0.41 -30.31
CA SER A 242 -8.69 0.36 -31.28
C SER A 242 -7.32 0.49 -30.65
N THR A 243 -7.20 1.16 -29.49
CA THR A 243 -5.91 1.37 -28.82
C THR A 243 -5.49 0.18 -27.98
N ARG A 244 -6.39 -0.76 -27.70
CA ARG A 244 -6.11 -1.97 -26.90
C ARG A 244 -5.04 -2.86 -27.52
N ALA A 245 -4.90 -2.86 -28.85
CA ALA A 245 -3.85 -3.60 -29.54
C ALA A 245 -2.42 -3.14 -29.16
N ALA A 246 -2.27 -1.94 -28.57
CA ALA A 246 -1.00 -1.48 -28.05
C ALA A 246 -0.63 -2.16 -26.72
N LEU A 247 -1.59 -2.74 -25.98
CA LEU A 247 -1.33 -3.45 -24.72
C LEU A 247 -0.49 -4.71 -24.97
N GLY A 248 0.39 -5.04 -24.03
CA GLY A 248 1.38 -6.11 -24.18
C GLY A 248 2.55 -5.80 -25.12
N THR A 249 2.57 -4.63 -25.79
CA THR A 249 3.61 -4.22 -26.75
C THR A 249 4.53 -3.11 -26.21
N PRO A 250 5.69 -2.87 -26.84
CA PRO A 250 6.53 -1.70 -26.55
C PRO A 250 5.83 -0.36 -26.75
N THR A 251 4.87 -0.26 -27.68
CA THR A 251 4.09 0.96 -27.92
C THR A 251 3.20 1.28 -26.71
N GLY A 252 2.52 0.27 -26.17
CA GLY A 252 1.76 0.43 -24.93
C GLY A 252 2.67 0.78 -23.75
N GLN A 253 3.90 0.26 -23.71
CA GLN A 253 4.85 0.64 -22.66
C GLN A 253 5.18 2.13 -22.69
N ARG A 254 5.44 2.71 -23.87
CA ARG A 254 5.69 4.15 -24.01
C ARG A 254 4.50 4.99 -23.55
N LEU A 255 3.28 4.56 -23.91
CA LEU A 255 2.05 5.21 -23.46
C LEU A 255 1.93 5.22 -21.93
N PHE A 256 2.21 4.09 -21.28
CA PHE A 256 2.25 4.01 -19.81
C PHE A 256 3.34 4.89 -19.22
N ASP A 257 4.52 4.94 -19.83
CA ASP A 257 5.62 5.77 -19.37
C ASP A 257 5.29 7.27 -19.49
N GLU A 258 4.62 7.69 -20.57
CA GLU A 258 4.12 9.06 -20.77
C GLU A 258 3.04 9.43 -19.75
N TRP A 259 2.10 8.53 -19.46
CA TRP A 259 1.11 8.74 -18.40
C TRP A 259 1.76 8.81 -17.02
N CYS A 260 2.78 8.00 -16.75
CA CYS A 260 3.54 8.10 -15.50
C CYS A 260 4.30 9.43 -15.40
N ALA A 261 4.85 9.93 -16.52
CA ALA A 261 5.58 11.21 -16.56
C ALA A 261 4.66 12.43 -16.42
N SER A 262 3.40 12.34 -16.87
CA SER A 262 2.39 13.40 -16.78
C SER A 262 1.53 13.33 -15.52
N ALA A 263 1.68 12.28 -14.72
CA ALA A 263 1.02 12.20 -13.41
C ALA A 263 1.56 13.31 -12.49
N PRO A 264 0.70 13.96 -11.69
CA PRO A 264 1.14 14.95 -10.73
C PRO A 264 2.19 14.36 -9.79
N ALA A 265 3.23 15.13 -9.52
CA ALA A 265 4.17 14.81 -8.45
C ALA A 265 3.43 14.96 -7.11
N ASP A 266 3.46 13.93 -6.28
CA ASP A 266 2.93 13.99 -4.91
C ASP A 266 3.70 14.97 -4.03
#